data_AF-A0AAU7LZ85-F1
#
_entry.id   AF-A0AAU7LZ85-F1
#
_cell.length_a   1.000
_cell.length_b   1.000
_cell.length_c   1.000
_cell.angle_alpha   90.00
_cell.angle_beta   90.00
_cell.angle_gamma   90.00
#
_symmetry.space_group_name_H-M   'P 1'
#
loop_
_entity.id
_entity.type
_entity.pdbx_description
1 polymer ?
#
loop_
_entity_poly.entity_id
_entity_poly.type
_entity_poly.pdbx_seq_one_letter_code
_entity_poly.pdbx_strand_id
1 'polypeptide(L)'
;MVTKKTAVYVDGYNLHYGRLRNTPYKWLDLVRLFDDLLTVQDGVARIDAVKLFSAHALARFASHGNASVQAQQAYHRALQTLYPERFSIVLGTHSMDNSGALVPVFRDGIPYAGMTG
;
A
#
# COMPACT_ATOMS: atom_id res chain seq x y z
N MET A 1 -4.13 -7.58 32.21
CA MET A 1 -4.52 -6.50 31.26
C MET A 1 -4.93 -7.14 29.96
N VAL A 2 -6.01 -6.67 29.33
CA VAL A 2 -6.46 -7.19 28.03
C VAL A 2 -5.69 -6.49 26.92
N THR A 3 -4.99 -7.24 26.07
CA THR A 3 -4.30 -6.70 24.90
C THR A 3 -5.32 -6.17 23.89
N LYS A 4 -5.15 -4.92 23.46
CA LYS A 4 -6.04 -4.30 22.47
C LYS A 4 -5.52 -4.61 21.06
N LYS A 5 -6.27 -5.43 20.33
CA LYS A 5 -5.97 -5.78 18.94
C LYS A 5 -6.27 -4.60 18.02
N THR A 6 -5.32 -4.24 17.19
CA THR A 6 -5.40 -3.10 16.27
C THR A 6 -5.08 -3.56 14.84
N ALA A 7 -5.79 -3.00 13.87
CA ALA A 7 -5.50 -3.16 12.45
C ALA A 7 -5.24 -1.79 11.82
N VAL A 8 -4.25 -1.73 10.92
CA VAL A 8 -3.86 -0.51 10.21
C VAL A 8 -4.20 -0.64 8.73
N TYR A 9 -4.84 0.40 8.18
CA TYR A 9 -5.22 0.50 6.79
C TYR A 9 -4.46 1.68 6.18
N VAL A 10 -3.63 1.42 5.18
CA VAL A 10 -2.75 2.41 4.57
C VAL A 10 -3.20 2.66 3.13
N ASP A 11 -3.56 3.89 2.81
CA ASP A 11 -3.69 4.33 1.43
C ASP A 11 -2.30 4.67 0.88
N GLY A 12 -1.82 3.83 -0.04
CA GLY A 12 -0.49 3.95 -0.64
C GLY A 12 -0.33 5.18 -1.53
N TYR A 13 -1.41 5.66 -2.17
CA TYR A 13 -1.36 6.88 -2.98
C TYR A 13 -1.23 8.11 -2.10
N ASN A 14 -2.11 8.24 -1.11
CA ASN A 14 -2.08 9.35 -0.16
C ASN A 14 -0.76 9.38 0.63
N LEU A 15 -0.27 8.21 1.06
CA LEU A 15 1.03 8.12 1.73
C LEU A 15 2.17 8.53 0.79
N HIS A 16 2.18 8.03 -0.44
CA HIS A 16 3.25 8.34 -1.39
C HIS A 16 3.28 9.83 -1.73
N TYR A 17 2.17 10.39 -2.24
CA TYR A 17 2.15 11.80 -2.66
C TYR A 17 2.18 12.77 -1.50
N GLY A 18 1.59 12.42 -0.35
CA GLY A 18 1.51 13.29 0.81
C GLY A 18 2.76 13.32 1.68
N ARG A 19 3.58 12.25 1.69
CA ARG A 19 4.71 12.13 2.63
C ARG A 19 5.99 11.52 2.08
N LEU A 20 5.92 10.60 1.10
CA LEU A 20 7.12 9.88 0.66
C LEU A 20 7.75 10.47 -0.62
N ARG A 21 6.95 11.08 -1.48
CA ARG A 21 7.40 11.64 -2.77
C ARG A 21 8.47 12.70 -2.51
N ASN A 22 9.57 12.62 -3.27
CA ASN A 22 10.75 13.48 -3.15
C ASN A 22 11.50 13.34 -1.82
N THR A 23 11.30 12.24 -1.09
CA THR A 23 12.06 11.92 0.12
C THR A 23 12.91 10.66 -0.09
N PRO A 24 13.97 10.45 0.72
CA PRO A 24 14.71 9.19 0.71
C PRO A 24 13.91 8.02 1.30
N TYR A 25 12.75 8.25 1.91
CA TYR A 25 11.98 7.28 2.69
C TYR A 25 10.97 6.45 1.87
N LYS A 26 11.14 6.37 0.54
CA LYS A 26 10.25 5.62 -0.36
C LYS A 26 10.10 4.12 -0.04
N TRP A 27 11.00 3.56 0.76
CA TRP A 27 11.03 2.15 1.19
C TRP A 27 10.70 1.98 2.67
N LEU A 28 9.66 2.67 3.13
CA LEU A 28 9.26 2.65 4.53
C LEU A 28 8.80 1.26 4.96
N ASP A 29 9.33 0.75 6.07
CA ASP A 29 8.78 -0.43 6.73
C ASP A 29 7.48 -0.04 7.45
N LEU A 30 6.34 -0.31 6.81
CA LEU A 30 5.02 0.08 7.32
C LEU A 30 4.71 -0.62 8.64
N VAL A 31 5.05 -1.91 8.76
CA VAL A 31 4.70 -2.70 9.94
C VAL A 31 5.48 -2.16 11.14
N ARG A 32 6.79 -1.97 10.99
CA ARG A 32 7.63 -1.41 12.03
C ARG A 32 7.23 0.01 12.41
N LEU A 33 6.97 0.88 11.43
CA LEU A 33 6.53 2.26 11.70
C LEU A 33 5.32 2.28 12.62
N PHE A 34 4.29 1.49 12.30
CA PHE A 34 3.07 1.51 13.09
C PHE A 34 3.23 0.78 14.42
N ASP A 35 4.08 -0.23 14.54
CA ASP A 35 4.42 -0.84 15.83
C ASP A 35 5.05 0.20 16.77
N ASP A 36 6.02 0.97 16.26
CA ASP A 36 6.68 2.03 17.03
C ASP A 36 5.68 3.13 17.43
N LEU A 37 4.83 3.58 16.50
CA LEU A 37 3.81 4.59 16.77
C LEU A 37 2.76 4.11 17.78
N LEU A 38 2.28 2.88 17.65
CA LEU A 38 1.26 2.34 18.55
C LEU A 38 1.81 2.13 19.96
N THR A 39 3.06 1.67 20.08
CA THR A 39 3.72 1.50 21.38
C THR A 39 3.80 2.82 22.16
N VAL A 40 4.06 3.93 21.47
CA VAL A 40 4.10 5.27 22.08
C VAL A 40 2.69 5.75 22.49
N GLN A 41 1.66 5.43 21.72
CA GLN A 41 0.28 5.86 22.00
C GLN A 41 -0.42 5.00 23.05
N ASP A 42 -0.23 3.69 23.01
CA ASP A 42 -0.89 2.70 23.84
C ASP A 42 0.01 1.47 23.99
N GLY A 43 0.81 1.44 25.05
CA GLY A 43 1.79 0.38 25.30
C GLY A 43 1.22 -1.02 25.54
N VAL A 44 -0.11 -1.17 25.64
CA VAL A 44 -0.78 -2.49 25.73
C VAL A 44 -1.50 -2.88 24.45
N ALA A 45 -1.52 -2.01 23.44
CA ALA A 45 -2.07 -2.31 22.13
C ALA A 45 -1.05 -3.03 21.25
N ARG A 46 -1.56 -3.90 20.38
CA ARG A 46 -0.76 -4.68 19.41
C ARG A 46 -1.37 -4.56 18.03
N ILE A 47 -0.52 -4.38 17.02
CA ILE A 47 -0.94 -4.47 15.62
C ILE A 47 -0.99 -5.93 15.19
N ASP A 48 -2.20 -6.40 14.90
CA ASP A 48 -2.44 -7.74 14.36
C ASP A 48 -2.38 -7.73 12.82
N ALA A 49 -2.71 -6.62 12.17
CA ALA A 49 -2.72 -6.53 10.71
C ALA A 49 -2.34 -5.14 10.19
N VAL A 50 -1.60 -5.11 9.09
CA VAL A 50 -1.32 -3.94 8.26
C VAL A 50 -1.76 -4.25 6.83
N LYS A 51 -2.68 -3.44 6.31
CA LYS A 51 -3.24 -3.57 4.97
C LYS A 51 -2.86 -2.39 4.12
N LEU A 52 -2.03 -2.61 3.10
CA LEU A 52 -1.67 -1.59 2.13
C LEU A 52 -2.65 -1.63 0.95
N PHE A 53 -3.37 -0.54 0.71
CA PHE A 53 -4.21 -0.33 -0.46
C PHE A 53 -3.41 0.48 -1.47
N SER A 54 -3.16 -0.09 -2.64
CA SER A 54 -2.34 0.55 -3.66
C SER A 54 -2.88 0.22 -5.05
N ALA A 55 -2.27 0.77 -6.09
CA ALA A 55 -2.50 0.33 -7.46
C ALA A 55 -1.15 0.07 -8.12
N HIS A 56 -1.16 -0.78 -9.15
CA HIS A 56 0.05 -1.04 -9.92
C HIS A 56 0.61 0.26 -10.48
N ALA A 57 1.92 0.46 -10.34
CA ALA A 57 2.63 1.46 -11.12
C ALA A 57 2.45 1.09 -12.60
N LEU A 58 1.76 1.94 -13.34
CA LEU A 58 1.65 1.78 -14.79
C LEU A 58 2.92 2.36 -15.42
N ALA A 59 3.67 1.54 -16.16
CA ALA A 59 4.94 1.95 -16.77
C ALA A 59 4.81 3.23 -17.62
N ARG A 60 3.67 3.42 -18.31
CA ARG A 60 3.37 4.64 -19.09
C ARG A 60 3.25 5.93 -18.27
N PHE A 61 3.01 5.83 -16.97
CA PHE A 61 2.83 6.97 -16.06
C PHE A 61 3.93 7.07 -15.00
N ALA A 62 4.89 6.15 -15.02
CA ALA A 62 5.98 6.11 -14.06
C ALA A 62 7.15 6.97 -14.51
N SER A 63 7.74 7.73 -13.57
CA SER A 63 8.87 8.63 -13.84
C SER A 63 10.10 7.91 -14.43
N HIS A 64 10.24 6.60 -14.22
CA HIS A 64 11.32 5.78 -14.78
C HIS A 64 10.79 4.53 -15.51
N GLY A 65 9.56 4.59 -16.03
CA GLY A 65 8.97 3.50 -16.81
C GLY A 65 8.97 2.16 -16.07
N ASN A 66 9.52 1.13 -16.70
CA ASN A 66 9.55 -0.24 -16.17
C ASN A 66 10.33 -0.37 -14.85
N ALA A 67 11.35 0.48 -14.63
CA ALA A 67 12.15 0.43 -13.40
C ALA A 67 11.33 0.79 -12.15
N SER A 68 10.37 1.71 -12.28
CA SER A 68 9.48 2.05 -11.17
C SER A 68 8.50 0.91 -10.84
N VAL A 69 8.06 0.15 -11.85
CA VAL A 69 7.22 -1.03 -11.66
C VAL A 69 7.96 -2.11 -10.88
N GLN A 70 9.19 -2.42 -11.31
CA GLN A 70 10.04 -3.40 -10.61
C GLN A 70 10.35 -2.98 -9.19
N ALA A 71 10.64 -1.70 -8.96
CA ALA A 71 10.97 -1.20 -7.64
C ALA A 71 9.75 -1.25 -6.69
N GLN A 72 8.54 -0.93 -7.19
CA GLN A 72 7.30 -1.10 -6.42
C GLN A 72 7.05 -2.57 -6.07
N GLN A 73 7.21 -3.48 -7.04
CA GLN A 73 7.05 -4.92 -6.82
C GLN A 73 8.06 -5.47 -5.81
N ALA A 74 9.33 -5.06 -5.91
CA ALA A 74 10.38 -5.47 -4.98
C ALA A 74 10.05 -5.03 -3.54
N TYR A 75 9.58 -3.79 -3.38
CA TYR A 75 9.15 -3.27 -2.08
C TYR A 75 7.97 -4.05 -1.50
N HIS A 76 6.92 -4.28 -2.29
CA HIS A 76 5.77 -5.06 -1.83
C HIS A 76 6.19 -6.49 -1.42
N ARG A 77 7.03 -7.13 -2.22
CA ARG A 77 7.56 -8.47 -1.92
C ARG A 77 8.36 -8.47 -0.62
N ALA A 78 9.21 -7.46 -0.41
CA ALA A 78 10.00 -7.34 0.82
C ALA A 78 9.10 -7.31 2.07
N LEU A 79 8.04 -6.49 2.06
CA LEU A 79 7.10 -6.42 3.19
C LEU A 79 6.32 -7.72 3.41
N GLN A 80 5.86 -8.37 2.33
CA GLN A 80 5.18 -9.66 2.41
C GLN A 80 6.11 -10.76 2.94
N THR A 81 7.39 -10.74 2.59
CA THR A 81 8.40 -11.69 3.09
C THR A 81 8.77 -11.43 4.54
N LEU A 82 8.92 -10.17 4.94
CA LEU A 82 9.26 -9.83 6.33
C LEU A 82 8.11 -10.11 7.29
N TYR A 83 6.86 -9.94 6.83
CA TYR A 83 5.67 -9.98 7.69
C TYR A 83 4.53 -10.82 7.08
N PRO A 84 4.74 -12.12 6.79
CA PRO A 84 3.78 -12.95 6.05
C PRO A 84 2.41 -13.09 6.71
N GLU A 85 2.35 -13.04 8.04
CA GLU A 85 1.10 -13.17 8.81
C GLU A 85 0.41 -11.83 9.09
N ARG A 86 1.18 -10.73 9.06
CA ARG A 86 0.72 -9.41 9.52
C ARG A 86 0.50 -8.41 8.39
N PHE A 87 1.21 -8.57 7.27
CA PHE A 87 1.14 -7.64 6.15
C PHE A 87 0.37 -8.24 4.98
N SER A 88 -0.57 -7.45 4.45
CA SER A 88 -1.29 -7.79 3.22
C SER A 88 -1.38 -6.57 2.33
N ILE A 89 -1.46 -6.82 1.02
CA ILE A 89 -1.63 -5.76 0.02
C ILE A 89 -2.89 -6.02 -0.80
N VAL A 90 -3.66 -4.96 -1.02
CA VAL A 90 -4.83 -4.94 -1.88
C VAL A 90 -4.52 -4.01 -3.04
N LEU A 91 -4.50 -4.56 -4.26
CA LEU A 91 -4.19 -3.81 -5.47
C LEU A 91 -5.49 -3.47 -6.21
N GLY A 92 -5.82 -2.18 -6.28
CA GLY A 92 -6.91 -1.64 -7.08
C GLY A 92 -6.51 -1.40 -8.53
N THR A 93 -7.52 -1.17 -9.37
CA THR A 93 -7.35 -0.84 -10.79
C THR A 93 -7.42 0.67 -11.03
N HIS A 94 -6.67 1.11 -12.04
CA HIS A 94 -6.78 2.45 -12.60
C HIS A 94 -7.95 2.50 -13.58
N SER A 95 -8.95 3.34 -13.33
CA SER A 95 -10.00 3.68 -14.31
C SER A 95 -9.74 5.09 -14.85
N MET A 96 -9.85 5.29 -16.17
CA MET A 96 -9.89 6.63 -16.75
C MET A 96 -11.33 7.11 -16.74
N ASP A 97 -11.58 8.31 -16.24
CA ASP A 97 -12.86 8.98 -16.44
C ASP A 97 -12.97 9.55 -17.88
N ASN A 98 -14.15 10.02 -18.26
CA ASN A 98 -14.40 10.59 -19.60
C ASN A 98 -13.58 11.86 -19.92
N SER A 99 -12.90 12.43 -18.91
CA SER A 99 -11.98 13.57 -19.05
C SER A 99 -10.51 13.18 -19.14
N GLY A 100 -10.19 11.88 -19.10
CA GLY A 100 -8.82 11.37 -19.15
C GLY A 100 -8.05 11.43 -17.82
N ALA A 101 -8.73 11.69 -16.70
CA ALA A 101 -8.12 11.66 -15.38
C ALA A 101 -8.18 10.26 -14.77
N LEU A 102 -7.10 9.86 -14.09
CA LEU A 102 -7.01 8.60 -13.39
C LEU A 102 -7.66 8.73 -12.02
N VAL A 103 -8.78 8.05 -11.81
CA VAL A 103 -9.46 7.98 -10.52
C VAL A 103 -9.59 6.52 -10.07
N PRO A 104 -9.14 6.15 -8.86
CA PRO A 104 -9.40 4.84 -8.30
C PRO A 104 -10.91 4.72 -8.00
N VAL A 105 -11.57 3.72 -8.59
CA VAL A 105 -13.01 3.46 -8.38
C VAL A 105 -13.16 2.09 -7.76
N PHE A 106 -13.64 2.04 -6.52
CA PHE A 106 -14.07 0.79 -5.89
C PHE A 106 -15.45 0.40 -6.44
N ARG A 107 -15.61 -0.86 -6.87
CA ARG A 107 -16.92 -1.44 -7.25
C ARG A 107 -17.16 -2.70 -6.44
N ASP A 108 -18.28 -2.74 -5.74
CA ASP A 108 -18.69 -3.88 -4.91
C ASP A 108 -19.12 -5.07 -5.78
N GLY A 109 -18.72 -6.29 -5.40
CA GLY A 109 -19.18 -7.54 -6.03
C GLY A 109 -18.57 -7.98 -7.37
N ILE A 110 -17.56 -7.29 -7.92
CA ILE A 110 -16.92 -7.69 -9.19
C ILE A 110 -15.49 -8.22 -8.94
N PRO A 111 -15.20 -9.52 -9.16
CA PRO A 111 -13.83 -10.02 -9.18
C PRO A 111 -13.06 -9.39 -10.34
N TYR A 112 -11.78 -9.11 -10.12
CA TYR A 112 -10.89 -8.51 -11.11
C TYR A 112 -10.90 -9.29 -12.44
N ALA A 113 -11.39 -8.65 -13.50
CA ALA A 113 -11.23 -9.11 -14.87
C ALA A 113 -9.88 -8.59 -15.39
N GLY A 114 -8.84 -9.42 -15.24
CA GLY A 114 -7.54 -9.15 -15.84
C GLY A 114 -7.68 -8.98 -17.34
N MET A 115 -7.11 -7.89 -17.87
CA MET A 115 -6.98 -7.66 -19.31
C MET A 115 -6.27 -8.85 -19.97
N THR A 116 -7.02 -9.66 -20.69
CA THR A 116 -6.50 -10.40 -21.85
C THR A 116 -6.17 -9.37 -22.94
N GLY A 117 -4.91 -9.32 -23.34
CA GLY A 117 -4.40 -8.50 -24.43
C GLY A 117 -2.90 -8.69 -24.54
#